data_AF-A0A1M4XQ49-F1
#
_entry.id   AF-A0A1M4XQ49-F1
#
_cell.length_a   1.000
_cell.length_b   1.000
_cell.length_c   1.000
_cell.angle_alpha   90.00
_cell.angle_beta   90.00
_cell.angle_gamma   90.00
#
_symmetry.space_group_name_H-M   'P 1'
#
loop_
_entity.id
_entity.type
_entity.pdbx_description
1 polymer ?
#
loop_
_entity_poly.entity_id
_entity_poly.type
_entity_poly.pdbx_seq_one_letter_code
_entity_poly.pdbx_strand_id
1 'polypeptide(L)'
;MKRYISIRHWDYWFGIYGFCEFPSEVEFDITTDLEGEDIVFHFDLMDLDCMEYFIGNNLYIEKEDKEYNKFLEAHEKLLNGLEFHLVTIIRYPTKISGDNVSYKMFPKYKRGCLLDIKNNKGESSYYADIFINKRNDLAPWKLIYHMKKIMLDLFGREVDLEITDIPSYEETLNSFFE
;
A
#
# COMPACT_ATOMS: atom_id res chain seq x y z
N MET A 1 0.08 -10.01 18.03
CA MET A 1 -0.67 -8.78 18.38
C MET A 1 -1.73 -8.59 17.32
N LYS A 2 -2.99 -8.37 17.69
CA LYS A 2 -4.09 -8.18 16.73
C LYS A 2 -4.09 -6.74 16.21
N ARG A 3 -4.32 -6.58 14.91
CA ARG A 3 -4.44 -5.32 14.18
C ARG A 3 -5.54 -5.49 13.13
N TYR A 4 -6.09 -4.37 12.71
CA TYR A 4 -7.20 -4.37 11.75
C TYR A 4 -6.81 -3.60 10.50
N ILE A 5 -7.37 -4.02 9.37
CA ILE A 5 -7.28 -3.35 8.07
C ILE A 5 -8.63 -2.67 7.84
N SER A 6 -8.62 -1.34 7.80
CA SER A 6 -9.80 -0.53 7.45
C SER A 6 -9.65 0.00 6.03
N ILE A 7 -10.44 -0.55 5.09
CA ILE A 7 -10.41 -0.14 3.68
C ILE A 7 -11.08 1.22 3.52
N ARG A 8 -10.41 2.17 2.86
CA ARG A 8 -10.85 3.58 2.83
C ARG A 8 -11.83 3.91 1.71
N HIS A 9 -11.83 3.12 0.63
CA HIS A 9 -12.58 3.45 -0.57
C HIS A 9 -13.47 2.29 -1.04
N TRP A 10 -14.67 2.65 -1.51
CA TRP A 10 -15.69 1.70 -1.98
C TRP A 10 -15.34 1.02 -3.30
N ASP A 11 -14.51 1.65 -4.12
CA ASP A 11 -14.03 1.12 -5.41
C ASP A 11 -13.37 -0.24 -5.28
N TYR A 12 -12.63 -0.48 -4.19
CA TYR A 12 -12.12 -1.80 -3.84
C TYR A 12 -13.25 -2.83 -3.76
N TRP A 13 -14.29 -2.54 -2.98
CA TRP A 13 -15.45 -3.43 -2.81
C TRP A 13 -16.26 -3.58 -4.09
N PHE A 14 -16.37 -2.53 -4.90
CA PHE A 14 -17.01 -2.60 -6.21
C PHE A 14 -16.32 -3.65 -7.10
N GLY A 15 -14.98 -3.67 -7.12
CA GLY A 15 -14.21 -4.65 -7.86
C GLY A 15 -14.30 -6.06 -7.24
N ILE A 16 -14.27 -6.18 -5.91
CA ILE A 16 -14.42 -7.48 -5.22
C ILE A 16 -15.78 -8.13 -5.50
N TYR A 17 -16.85 -7.33 -5.55
CA TYR A 17 -18.20 -7.81 -5.84
C TYR A 17 -18.56 -7.86 -7.33
N GLY A 18 -17.63 -7.48 -8.21
CA GLY A 18 -17.77 -7.65 -9.66
C GLY A 18 -18.60 -6.57 -10.36
N PHE A 19 -18.75 -5.39 -9.76
CA PHE A 19 -19.40 -4.23 -10.38
C PHE A 19 -18.47 -3.47 -11.33
N CYS A 20 -17.16 -3.56 -11.12
CA CYS A 20 -16.13 -3.01 -11.99
C CYS A 20 -14.95 -3.98 -12.12
N GLU A 21 -13.84 -3.50 -12.70
CA GLU A 21 -12.61 -4.28 -12.80
C GLU A 21 -12.11 -4.72 -11.42
N PHE A 22 -11.45 -5.87 -11.37
CA PHE A 22 -10.87 -6.38 -10.13
C PHE A 22 -9.77 -5.42 -9.64
N PRO A 23 -9.67 -5.14 -8.31
CA PRO A 23 -8.75 -4.13 -7.82
C PRO A 23 -7.29 -4.53 -8.05
N SER A 24 -6.55 -3.64 -8.69
CA SER A 24 -5.08 -3.65 -8.79
C SER A 24 -4.41 -2.74 -7.75
N GLU A 25 -5.20 -1.99 -6.99
CA GLU A 25 -4.78 -1.10 -5.91
C GLU A 25 -5.79 -1.15 -4.75
N VAL A 26 -5.33 -0.88 -3.53
CA VAL A 26 -6.17 -0.71 -2.34
C VAL A 26 -5.52 0.25 -1.35
N GLU A 27 -6.26 1.31 -0.97
CA GLU A 27 -5.90 2.26 0.09
C GLU A 27 -6.56 1.83 1.42
N PHE A 28 -5.76 1.69 2.48
CA PHE A 28 -6.27 1.26 3.79
C PHE A 28 -5.41 1.69 4.97
N ASP A 29 -6.04 1.66 6.14
CA ASP A 29 -5.41 1.96 7.42
C ASP A 29 -5.16 0.68 8.21
N ILE A 30 -4.00 0.61 8.88
CA ILE A 30 -3.75 -0.36 9.95
C ILE A 30 -4.16 0.29 11.27
N THR A 31 -5.12 -0.30 11.98
CA THR A 31 -5.63 0.26 13.25
C THR A 31 -5.49 -0.72 14.41
N THR A 32 -5.63 -0.21 15.64
CA THR A 32 -5.65 -1.05 16.85
C THR A 32 -7.05 -1.41 17.34
N ASP A 33 -8.07 -0.72 16.84
CA ASP A 33 -9.49 -0.89 17.16
C ASP A 33 -10.31 -1.37 15.94
N LEU A 34 -11.54 -1.83 16.20
CA LEU A 34 -12.42 -2.36 15.14
C LEU A 34 -13.08 -1.22 14.34
N GLU A 35 -13.25 -0.08 14.99
CA GLU A 35 -13.94 1.10 14.51
C GLU A 35 -13.09 1.91 13.51
N GLY A 36 -11.78 1.63 13.43
CA GLY A 36 -10.87 2.29 12.51
C GLY A 36 -10.39 3.67 12.98
N GLU A 37 -10.55 4.00 14.27
CA GLU A 37 -10.25 5.34 14.81
C GLU A 37 -8.78 5.48 15.25
N ASP A 38 -8.20 4.45 15.88
CA ASP A 38 -6.81 4.44 16.35
C ASP A 38 -5.85 3.93 15.26
N ILE A 39 -5.51 4.84 14.34
CA ILE A 39 -4.66 4.56 13.18
C ILE A 39 -3.18 4.46 13.58
N VAL A 40 -2.56 3.36 13.18
CA VAL A 40 -1.13 3.08 13.36
C VAL A 40 -0.32 3.52 12.14
N PHE A 41 -0.81 3.19 10.93
CA PHE A 41 -0.10 3.44 9.68
C PHE A 41 -1.06 3.34 8.48
N HIS A 42 -0.83 4.14 7.45
CA HIS A 42 -1.61 4.17 6.22
C HIS A 42 -0.83 3.48 5.08
N PHE A 43 -1.52 2.73 4.22
CA PHE A 43 -0.90 2.08 3.08
C PHE A 43 -1.71 2.26 1.81
N ASP A 44 -0.99 2.49 0.71
CA ASP A 44 -1.44 2.16 -0.64
C ASP A 44 -0.72 0.88 -1.09
N LEU A 45 -1.49 -0.19 -1.32
CA LEU A 45 -0.95 -1.45 -1.82
C LEU A 45 -1.40 -1.67 -3.26
N MET A 46 -0.42 -1.78 -4.15
CA MET A 46 -0.62 -1.89 -5.59
C MET A 46 0.03 -3.17 -6.11
N ASP A 47 -0.57 -3.77 -7.14
CA ASP A 47 -0.03 -4.93 -7.82
C ASP A 47 0.74 -4.54 -9.09
N LEU A 48 1.22 -5.53 -9.84
CA LEU A 48 1.98 -5.31 -11.08
C LEU A 48 1.14 -4.67 -12.19
N ASP A 49 -0.16 -4.93 -12.26
CA ASP A 49 -1.03 -4.33 -13.28
C ASP A 49 -1.13 -2.82 -13.04
N CYS A 50 -1.26 -2.40 -11.76
CA CYS A 50 -1.21 -0.98 -11.38
C CYS A 50 0.17 -0.35 -11.68
N MET A 51 1.26 -1.04 -11.35
CA MET A 51 2.62 -0.54 -11.63
C MET A 51 2.87 -0.33 -13.13
N GLU A 52 2.47 -1.28 -13.97
CA GLU A 52 2.62 -1.20 -15.43
C GLU A 52 1.74 -0.11 -16.03
N TYR A 53 0.52 0.07 -15.49
CA TYR A 53 -0.35 1.18 -15.87
C TYR A 53 0.33 2.52 -15.60
N PHE A 54 0.92 2.70 -14.42
CA PHE A 54 1.65 3.92 -14.08
C PHE A 54 2.88 4.17 -14.96
N ILE A 55 3.66 3.13 -15.26
CA ILE A 55 4.82 3.23 -16.16
C ILE A 55 4.38 3.59 -17.58
N GLY A 56 3.37 2.89 -18.11
CA GLY A 56 2.88 3.07 -19.48
C GLY A 56 2.28 4.46 -19.72
N ASN A 57 1.68 5.05 -18.68
CA ASN A 57 1.02 6.36 -18.75
C ASN A 57 1.83 7.51 -18.15
N ASN A 58 3.03 7.25 -17.60
CA ASN A 58 3.88 8.26 -16.94
C ASN A 58 3.17 9.00 -15.80
N LEU A 59 2.50 8.25 -14.91
CA LEU A 59 1.61 8.81 -13.87
C LEU A 59 2.16 8.74 -12.43
N TYR A 60 3.34 8.15 -12.23
CA TYR A 60 3.86 7.89 -10.87
C TYR A 60 5.22 8.53 -10.59
N ILE A 61 6.22 8.32 -11.46
CA ILE A 61 7.51 9.01 -11.45
C ILE A 61 7.74 9.57 -12.86
N GLU A 62 8.05 10.86 -12.95
CA GLU A 62 8.36 11.52 -14.23
C GLU A 62 9.64 10.94 -14.85
N LYS A 63 9.69 10.83 -16.18
CA LYS A 63 10.85 10.26 -16.91
C LYS A 63 12.15 11.03 -16.67
N GLU A 64 12.03 12.32 -16.38
CA GLU A 64 13.14 13.22 -16.11
C GLU A 64 13.66 13.09 -14.66
N ASP A 65 12.92 12.43 -13.77
CA ASP A 65 13.36 12.20 -12.39
C ASP A 65 14.54 11.22 -12.34
N LYS A 66 15.53 11.54 -11.52
CA LYS A 66 16.73 10.71 -11.31
C LYS A 66 16.43 9.30 -10.79
N GLU A 67 15.28 9.10 -10.14
CA GLU A 67 14.84 7.82 -9.61
C GLU A 67 14.07 6.97 -10.63
N TYR A 68 13.68 7.54 -11.79
CA TYR A 68 12.90 6.83 -12.81
C TYR A 68 13.55 5.53 -13.28
N ASN A 69 14.84 5.55 -13.61
CA ASN A 69 15.55 4.33 -14.05
C ASN A 69 15.59 3.27 -12.95
N LYS A 70 15.76 3.67 -11.69
CA LYS A 70 15.72 2.73 -10.56
C LYS A 70 14.32 2.13 -10.42
N PHE A 71 13.27 2.93 -10.67
CA PHE A 71 11.89 2.46 -10.64
C PHE A 71 11.63 1.37 -11.66
N LEU A 72 12.13 1.55 -12.88
CA LEU A 72 12.10 0.51 -13.91
C LEU A 72 12.92 -0.73 -13.53
N GLU A 73 14.11 -0.57 -12.94
CA GLU A 73 14.89 -1.71 -12.45
C GLU A 73 14.16 -2.50 -11.36
N ALA A 74 13.46 -1.83 -10.44
CA ALA A 74 12.68 -2.51 -9.42
C ALA A 74 11.42 -3.15 -9.97
N HIS A 75 10.76 -2.52 -10.95
CA HIS A 75 9.68 -3.15 -11.72
C HIS A 75 10.14 -4.49 -12.29
N GLU A 76 11.29 -4.52 -12.98
CA GLU A 76 11.84 -5.77 -13.53
C GLU A 76 12.09 -6.83 -12.45
N LYS A 77 12.57 -6.43 -11.27
CA LYS A 77 12.77 -7.38 -10.17
C LYS A 77 11.46 -7.95 -9.62
N LEU A 78 10.43 -7.12 -9.47
CA LEU A 78 9.10 -7.58 -9.06
C LEU A 78 8.52 -8.52 -10.13
N LEU A 79 8.59 -8.12 -11.40
CA LEU A 79 8.11 -8.92 -12.53
C LEU A 79 8.76 -10.31 -12.60
N ASN A 80 10.07 -10.37 -12.36
CA ASN A 80 10.84 -11.61 -12.33
C ASN A 80 10.78 -12.37 -10.98
N GLY A 81 10.01 -11.87 -10.00
CA GLY A 81 9.86 -12.47 -8.67
C GLY A 81 11.12 -12.46 -7.81
N LEU A 82 12.11 -11.62 -8.15
CA LEU A 82 13.35 -11.46 -7.39
C LEU A 82 13.12 -10.72 -6.07
N GLU A 83 12.12 -9.85 -6.03
CA GLU A 83 11.63 -9.17 -4.84
C GLU A 83 10.12 -9.45 -4.68
N PHE A 84 9.64 -9.53 -3.44
CA PHE A 84 8.21 -9.73 -3.18
C PHE A 84 7.44 -8.41 -3.27
N HIS A 85 8.02 -7.34 -2.74
CA HIS A 85 7.42 -6.02 -2.70
C HIS A 85 8.48 -4.91 -2.75
N LEU A 86 8.03 -3.72 -3.12
CA LEU A 86 8.82 -2.49 -3.23
C LEU A 86 8.11 -1.37 -2.48
N VAL A 87 8.82 -0.66 -1.60
CA VAL A 87 8.34 0.59 -0.99
C VAL A 87 8.87 1.77 -1.80
N THR A 88 7.97 2.67 -2.22
CA THR A 88 8.28 3.77 -3.15
C THR A 88 8.10 5.16 -2.54
N ILE A 89 7.00 5.38 -1.82
CA ILE A 89 6.70 6.63 -1.13
C ILE A 89 6.63 6.38 0.37
N ILE A 90 7.16 7.31 1.15
CA ILE A 90 6.86 7.44 2.57
C ILE A 90 6.50 8.89 2.89
N ARG A 91 5.50 9.09 3.75
CA ARG A 91 5.10 10.44 4.21
C ARG A 91 5.24 10.57 5.71
N TYR A 92 5.41 11.80 6.17
CA TYR A 92 5.61 12.19 7.57
C TYR A 92 4.53 13.18 8.04
N PRO A 93 4.19 13.21 9.34
CA PRO A 93 3.02 13.95 9.84
C PRO A 93 3.02 15.48 9.60
N THR A 94 4.17 16.16 9.48
CA THR A 94 4.15 17.64 9.40
C THR A 94 3.62 18.20 8.09
N LYS A 95 2.46 18.86 8.13
CA LYS A 95 1.78 19.63 7.06
C LYS A 95 2.43 20.99 6.69
N ILE A 96 3.74 21.21 6.82
CA ILE A 96 4.34 22.51 6.44
C ILE A 96 4.86 22.45 5.01
N SER A 97 4.03 22.96 4.09
CA SER A 97 4.32 23.48 2.75
C SER A 97 5.35 22.74 1.89
N GLY A 98 4.86 22.01 0.89
CA GLY A 98 5.55 21.81 -0.40
C GLY A 98 6.54 20.63 -0.49
N ASP A 99 7.23 20.27 0.60
CA ASP A 99 8.38 19.33 0.53
C ASP A 99 8.15 17.96 1.21
N ASN A 100 6.89 17.54 1.40
CA ASN A 100 6.53 16.42 2.28
C ASN A 100 6.43 15.03 1.64
N VAL A 101 6.77 14.90 0.36
CA VAL A 101 6.86 13.59 -0.31
C VAL A 101 8.33 13.28 -0.54
N SER A 102 8.90 12.38 0.26
CA SER A 102 10.20 11.81 -0.11
C SER A 102 9.95 10.59 -0.97
N TYR A 103 10.07 10.75 -2.29
CA TYR A 103 10.25 9.63 -3.20
C TYR A 103 11.59 8.98 -2.88
N LYS A 104 11.52 7.86 -2.19
CA LYS A 104 12.70 7.05 -1.93
C LYS A 104 12.27 5.62 -2.16
N MET A 105 12.62 5.13 -3.33
CA MET A 105 12.72 3.71 -3.54
C MET A 105 13.70 3.14 -2.52
N PHE A 106 13.22 2.26 -1.65
CA PHE A 106 14.06 1.59 -0.67
C PHE A 106 14.36 0.15 -1.13
N PRO A 107 15.36 -0.07 -2.00
CA PRO A 107 15.67 -1.42 -2.44
C PRO A 107 16.23 -2.30 -1.31
N LYS A 108 16.64 -1.72 -0.17
CA LYS A 108 17.21 -2.47 0.97
C LYS A 108 17.02 -1.71 2.28
N TYR A 109 15.86 -1.84 2.95
CA TYR A 109 15.81 -1.58 4.39
C TYR A 109 16.16 -2.86 5.15
N LYS A 110 16.84 -2.71 6.28
CA LYS A 110 16.95 -3.81 7.23
C LYS A 110 15.55 -4.10 7.76
N ARG A 111 15.18 -5.37 7.83
CA ARG A 111 13.87 -5.79 8.35
C ARG A 111 13.58 -5.11 9.69
N GLY A 112 12.41 -4.50 9.80
CA GLY A 112 11.93 -3.83 11.00
C GLY A 112 12.24 -2.35 11.15
N CYS A 113 12.81 -1.70 10.13
CA CYS A 113 13.30 -0.34 10.25
C CYS A 113 12.40 0.74 9.65
N LEU A 114 11.18 0.46 9.19
CA LEU A 114 10.37 1.49 8.53
C LEU A 114 10.09 2.69 9.46
N LEU A 115 9.71 2.44 10.71
CA LEU A 115 9.50 3.51 11.71
C LEU A 115 10.79 4.19 12.16
N ASP A 116 11.94 3.55 11.94
CA ASP A 116 13.26 4.12 12.22
C ASP A 116 13.69 5.10 11.13
N ILE A 117 13.03 5.10 9.97
CA ILE A 117 13.23 6.12 8.95
C ILE A 117 12.57 7.40 9.44
N LYS A 118 13.42 8.33 9.88
CA LYS A 118 13.00 9.63 10.40
C LYS A 118 13.22 10.72 9.36
N ASN A 119 12.35 11.72 9.35
CA ASN A 119 12.63 12.97 8.63
C ASN A 119 13.69 13.80 9.37
N ASN A 120 14.04 14.96 8.79
CA ASN A 120 14.99 15.91 9.38
C ASN A 120 14.58 16.47 10.75
N LYS A 121 13.33 16.28 11.16
CA LYS A 121 12.79 16.67 12.48
C LYS A 121 12.73 15.50 13.47
N GLY A 122 13.14 14.30 13.08
CA GLY A 122 13.10 13.11 13.93
C GLY A 122 11.73 12.39 13.97
N GLU A 123 10.80 12.76 13.10
CA GLU A 123 9.45 12.18 13.06
C GLU A 123 9.44 10.86 12.28
N SER A 124 8.69 9.87 12.75
CA SER A 124 8.49 8.60 12.01
C SER A 124 7.56 8.81 10.83
N SER A 125 7.73 7.99 9.79
CA SER A 125 6.73 7.88 8.73
C SER A 125 5.41 7.36 9.29
N TYR A 126 4.31 7.74 8.64
CA TYR A 126 2.96 7.28 8.98
C TYR A 126 2.21 6.68 7.78
N TYR A 127 2.78 6.77 6.59
CA TYR A 127 2.16 6.34 5.34
C TYR A 127 3.21 5.75 4.39
N ALA A 128 2.84 4.75 3.59
CA ALA A 128 3.70 4.22 2.54
C ALA A 128 2.93 3.66 1.33
N ASP A 129 3.52 3.85 0.14
CA ASP A 129 3.13 3.18 -1.10
C ASP A 129 3.94 1.91 -1.27
N ILE A 130 3.27 0.82 -1.64
CA ILE A 130 3.88 -0.49 -1.80
C ILE A 130 3.39 -1.17 -3.07
N PHE A 131 4.33 -1.59 -3.92
CA PHE A 131 4.04 -2.50 -5.04
C PHE A 131 4.37 -3.94 -4.65
N ILE A 132 3.57 -4.92 -5.10
CA ILE A 132 3.82 -6.36 -4.91
C ILE A 132 4.01 -7.10 -6.23
N ASN A 133 4.72 -8.23 -6.20
CA ASN A 133 5.01 -9.07 -7.37
C ASN A 133 3.83 -9.94 -7.84
N LYS A 134 2.61 -9.46 -7.68
CA LYS A 134 1.37 -10.18 -7.97
C LYS A 134 0.53 -9.42 -8.99
N ARG A 135 -0.46 -10.11 -9.55
CA ARG A 135 -1.46 -9.55 -10.49
C ARG A 135 -2.82 -10.07 -10.09
N ASN A 136 -3.82 -9.20 -10.05
CA ASN A 136 -5.20 -9.54 -9.70
C ASN A 136 -5.27 -10.36 -8.40
N ASP A 137 -4.48 -9.95 -7.39
CA ASP A 137 -4.18 -10.76 -6.19
C ASP A 137 -4.53 -10.04 -4.89
N LEU A 138 -5.39 -9.02 -4.97
CA LEU A 138 -5.80 -8.17 -3.86
C LEU A 138 -7.17 -8.54 -3.26
N ALA A 139 -7.68 -9.75 -3.50
CA ALA A 139 -8.88 -10.24 -2.81
C ALA A 139 -8.69 -10.18 -1.27
N PRO A 140 -9.76 -10.01 -0.46
CA PRO A 140 -9.62 -9.70 0.98
C PRO A 140 -8.69 -10.65 1.75
N TRP A 141 -8.81 -11.96 1.55
CA TRP A 141 -7.95 -12.95 2.23
C TRP A 141 -6.51 -12.93 1.73
N LYS A 142 -6.28 -12.53 0.48
CA LYS A 142 -4.94 -12.38 -0.09
C LYS A 142 -4.29 -11.08 0.36
N LEU A 143 -5.05 -9.99 0.46
CA LEU A 143 -4.61 -8.74 1.07
C LEU A 143 -4.06 -8.99 2.48
N ILE A 144 -4.82 -9.72 3.32
CA ILE A 144 -4.35 -10.14 4.66
C ILE A 144 -3.05 -10.95 4.56
N TYR A 145 -2.97 -11.92 3.66
CA TYR A 145 -1.79 -12.76 3.49
C TYR A 145 -0.54 -11.96 3.09
N HIS A 146 -0.67 -11.06 2.12
CA HIS A 146 0.43 -10.19 1.66
C HIS A 146 0.86 -9.25 2.76
N MET A 147 -0.10 -8.61 3.45
CA MET A 147 0.19 -7.68 4.53
C MET A 147 0.84 -8.35 5.73
N LYS A 148 0.51 -9.61 6.06
CA LYS A 148 1.25 -10.35 7.10
C LYS A 148 2.75 -10.44 6.79
N LYS A 149 3.13 -10.67 5.53
CA LYS A 149 4.54 -10.69 5.10
C LYS A 149 5.15 -9.31 5.09
N ILE A 150 4.47 -8.33 4.50
CA ILE A 150 4.94 -6.94 4.40
C ILE A 150 5.17 -6.35 5.79
N MET A 151 4.22 -6.53 6.72
CA MET A 151 4.36 -6.05 8.10
C MET A 151 5.55 -6.68 8.81
N LEU A 152 5.77 -7.98 8.58
CA LEU A 152 6.92 -8.69 9.13
C LEU A 152 8.24 -8.12 8.63
N ASP A 153 8.31 -7.74 7.36
CA ASP A 153 9.50 -7.16 6.74
C ASP A 153 9.70 -5.70 7.14
N LEU A 154 8.63 -4.89 7.16
CA LEU A 154 8.70 -3.45 7.48
C LEU A 154 8.92 -3.18 8.97
N PHE A 155 8.26 -3.94 9.85
CA PHE A 155 8.23 -3.69 11.30
C PHE A 155 8.88 -4.79 12.14
N GLY A 156 9.33 -5.88 11.51
CA GLY A 156 10.07 -6.94 12.19
C GLY A 156 9.20 -7.78 13.14
N ARG A 157 7.88 -7.65 13.05
CA ARG A 157 6.93 -8.27 13.99
C ARG A 157 5.81 -8.95 13.22
N GLU A 158 5.45 -10.14 13.66
CA GLU A 158 4.24 -10.80 13.19
C GLU A 158 3.02 -10.13 13.81
N VAL A 159 2.03 -9.88 12.97
CA VAL A 159 0.74 -9.32 13.35
C VAL A 159 -0.34 -10.28 12.90
N ASP A 160 -1.35 -10.43 13.75
CA ASP A 160 -2.60 -11.02 13.29
C ASP A 160 -3.47 -9.90 12.72
N LEU A 161 -3.98 -10.11 11.51
CA LEU A 161 -4.64 -9.10 10.71
C LEU A 161 -6.01 -9.61 10.31
N GLU A 162 -6.99 -8.72 10.39
CA GLU A 162 -8.39 -8.92 10.02
C GLU A 162 -8.88 -7.65 9.33
N ILE A 163 -9.68 -7.79 8.27
CA ILE A 163 -10.32 -6.65 7.64
C ILE A 163 -11.61 -6.34 8.40
N THR A 164 -11.80 -5.08 8.78
CA THR A 164 -13.03 -4.60 9.42
C THR A 164 -14.04 -4.14 8.39
N ASP A 165 -15.30 -4.05 8.81
CA ASP A 165 -16.38 -3.44 8.02
C ASP A 165 -16.50 -3.97 6.59
N ILE A 166 -16.31 -5.28 6.40
CA ILE A 166 -16.54 -5.91 5.10
C ILE A 166 -18.02 -5.73 4.73
N PRO A 167 -18.34 -4.91 3.72
CA PRO A 167 -19.73 -4.66 3.36
C PRO A 167 -20.30 -5.91 2.70
N SER A 168 -21.60 -6.11 2.81
CA SER A 168 -22.34 -7.10 2.04
C SER A 168 -22.44 -6.71 0.56
N TYR A 169 -22.84 -7.68 -0.27
CA TYR A 169 -23.15 -7.42 -1.67
C TYR A 169 -24.25 -6.36 -1.83
N GLU A 170 -25.31 -6.40 -1.00
CA GLU A 170 -26.43 -5.45 -1.07
C GLU A 170 -26.00 -4.03 -0.68
N GLU A 171 -25.19 -3.88 0.37
CA GLU A 171 -24.64 -2.57 0.75
C GLU A 171 -23.75 -1.99 -0.35
N THR A 172 -22.91 -2.85 -0.96
CA THR A 172 -22.04 -2.46 -2.06
C THR A 172 -22.86 -2.06 -3.29
N LEU A 173 -23.91 -2.83 -3.63
CA LEU A 173 -24.82 -2.53 -4.74
C LEU A 173 -25.49 -1.16 -4.55
N ASN A 174 -25.99 -0.88 -3.35
CA ASN A 174 -26.64 0.39 -3.04
C ASN A 174 -25.63 1.54 -3.18
N SER A 175 -24.43 1.40 -2.61
CA SER A 175 -23.38 2.42 -2.71
C SER A 175 -22.89 2.65 -4.15
N PHE A 176 -22.97 1.66 -5.04
CA PHE A 176 -22.52 1.80 -6.43
C PHE A 176 -23.45 2.69 -7.28
N PHE A 177 -24.72 2.80 -6.90
CA PHE A 177 -25.74 3.56 -7.64
C PHE A 177 -26.10 4.91 -7.00
N GLU A 178 -25.53 5.24 -5.84
CA GLU A 178 -25.62 6.55 -5.18
C GLU A 178 -24.65 7.57 -5.77
#